data_AF-A0A2G9PJU6-F1
#
_entry.id   AF-A0A2G9PJU6-F1
#
_cell.length_a   1.000
_cell.length_b   1.000
_cell.length_c   1.000
_cell.angle_alpha   90.00
_cell.angle_beta   90.00
_cell.angle_gamma   90.00
#
_symmetry.space_group_name_H-M   'P 1'
#
loop_
_entity.id
_entity.type
_entity.pdbx_description
1 polymer ?
#
loop_
_entity_poly.entity_id
_entity_poly.type
_entity_poly.pdbx_seq_one_letter_code
_entity_poly.pdbx_strand_id
1 'polypeptide(L)'
;MGIQGLMSFVGSNRNFCNNVQMRNTKLIIDGNNLYHKLYFDSGLDLVHGGDYAAFTDILNKFFESLAVCNIEAYVVFDGGCDISDKKLETQKERFKEKIRMAANLSTGKGGSVLPLLIREVFLQVLKKMNVPFVQCFAEADKEIVALANLWNCPVLTFDSDFCIFEIKAGYCPLNSFQWKNIGTIKESQDCYIPAHSFSAQRLCNYFNNLNMSLLPLFAVLTGNDYISLRALETFFSRVHFPIGNVSHSGRKHVQIQGLLHWLSRFADVEEAMENVLKYLNLKDRESARQLLYSAMEEYNLNETVNLEPFFHGGLYVSPTAVQLNLPDWVQNALAKGSLSPLLSDALVLRRVFLHAQVEDFRRMSAHSVTQPIREVIYALLLNMYQSSQAELQECKRTKRIFVEEFNRLETSVRRSKVEISFISEDCNEDLSLQNLPGLSSATSLKLLLRTIEVKMTDLKSVPPAHHLTLATLCYWIQHADPKVKVHHFKAVLIGIVYGEINGNLNRPASQSEKLLIQSFTEMVRSTFMLPLTESHESSVSFLGSLKPSQPLHAFPAHALLEQLNFAEWDHPDKYFLPPKRFATFYPLKEKFSKSWKIPAGDAAISNVNKGLTCPVDNAQMLKDPTDIKLESLV
;
A
#
# COMPACT_ATOMS: atom_id res chain seq x y z
N MET A 1 -10.43 6.21 9.63
CA MET A 1 -11.24 5.02 9.32
C MET A 1 -12.36 4.97 10.35
N GLY A 2 -13.53 4.44 9.99
CA GLY A 2 -14.74 4.37 10.82
C GLY A 2 -15.53 5.68 11.00
N ILE A 3 -16.33 5.72 12.07
CA ILE A 3 -17.25 6.84 12.40
C ILE A 3 -16.54 8.20 12.51
N GLN A 4 -16.91 9.12 11.64
CA GLN A 4 -16.26 10.43 11.54
C GLN A 4 -16.39 11.28 12.81
N GLY A 5 -15.26 11.59 13.43
CA GLY A 5 -15.19 12.47 14.61
C GLY A 5 -15.34 11.75 15.95
N LEU A 6 -15.62 10.45 15.96
CA LEU A 6 -15.75 9.67 17.19
C LEU A 6 -14.39 9.51 17.89
N MET A 7 -13.32 9.19 17.16
CA MET A 7 -11.98 9.06 17.75
C MET A 7 -11.50 10.35 18.43
N SER A 8 -11.75 11.52 17.84
CA SER A 8 -11.37 12.79 18.46
C SER A 8 -12.25 13.12 19.67
N PHE A 9 -13.52 12.72 19.65
CA PHE A 9 -14.43 12.86 20.79
C PHE A 9 -14.01 11.97 21.97
N VAL A 10 -13.71 10.70 21.71
CA VAL A 10 -13.22 9.75 22.72
C VAL A 10 -11.87 10.19 23.27
N GLY A 11 -10.94 10.62 22.41
CA GLY A 11 -9.63 11.11 22.83
C GLY A 11 -9.67 12.38 23.68
N SER A 12 -10.69 13.21 23.52
CA SER A 12 -10.86 14.45 24.31
C SER A 12 -11.45 14.19 25.70
N ASN A 13 -12.12 13.05 25.89
CA ASN A 13 -12.84 12.71 27.13
C ASN A 13 -12.21 11.50 27.81
N ARG A 14 -11.35 11.77 28.80
CA ARG A 14 -10.63 10.72 29.56
C ARG A 14 -11.55 9.79 30.36
N ASN A 15 -12.80 10.18 30.61
CA ASN A 15 -13.75 9.38 31.41
C ASN A 15 -14.11 8.04 30.76
N PHE A 16 -13.96 7.91 29.43
CA PHE A 16 -14.29 6.68 28.71
C PHE A 16 -13.14 5.67 28.71
N CYS A 17 -11.93 6.12 29.04
CA CYS A 17 -10.71 5.33 28.93
C CYS A 17 -10.05 5.10 30.30
N ASN A 18 -9.44 3.94 30.48
CA ASN A 18 -8.49 3.68 31.56
C ASN A 18 -7.07 3.92 31.10
N ASN A 19 -6.21 4.39 32.00
CA ASN A 19 -4.77 4.27 31.81
C ASN A 19 -4.38 2.83 32.14
N VAL A 20 -3.68 2.18 31.21
CA VAL A 20 -3.25 0.79 31.34
C VAL A 20 -1.74 0.72 31.15
N GLN A 21 -1.10 -0.09 31.98
CA GLN A 21 0.31 -0.46 31.84
C GLN A 21 0.37 -1.82 31.17
N MET A 22 0.37 -1.83 29.84
CA MET A 22 0.25 -3.08 29.07
C MET A 22 1.54 -3.89 29.15
N ARG A 23 1.41 -5.15 29.60
CA ARG A 23 2.48 -6.15 29.75
C ARG A 23 1.88 -7.54 29.93
N ASN A 24 2.67 -8.60 29.71
CA ASN A 24 2.29 -9.99 30.01
C ASN A 24 0.90 -10.40 29.49
N THR A 25 0.59 -10.02 28.25
CA THR A 25 -0.74 -10.24 27.65
C THR A 25 -0.63 -10.57 26.18
N LYS A 26 -1.63 -11.27 25.65
CA LYS A 26 -1.87 -11.30 24.21
C LYS A 26 -2.41 -9.95 23.75
N LEU A 27 -2.14 -9.58 22.51
CA LEU A 27 -2.61 -8.35 21.89
C LEU A 27 -3.00 -8.65 20.45
N ILE A 28 -4.27 -8.42 20.11
CA ILE A 28 -4.73 -8.52 18.73
C ILE A 28 -4.58 -7.15 18.08
N ILE A 29 -3.98 -7.12 16.90
CA ILE A 29 -3.67 -5.87 16.20
C ILE A 29 -4.33 -5.88 14.83
N ASP A 30 -5.05 -4.81 14.53
CA ASP A 30 -5.51 -4.51 13.18
C ASP A 30 -4.31 -4.08 12.33
N GLY A 31 -3.91 -4.96 11.41
CA GLY A 31 -2.74 -4.79 10.57
C GLY A 31 -2.87 -3.61 9.62
N ASN A 32 -4.04 -3.39 9.02
CA ASN A 32 -4.27 -2.32 8.06
C ASN A 32 -4.12 -0.95 8.72
N ASN A 33 -4.77 -0.75 9.85
CA ASN A 33 -4.63 0.51 10.58
C ASN A 33 -3.22 0.70 11.15
N LEU A 34 -2.54 -0.38 11.58
CA LEU A 34 -1.20 -0.29 12.16
C LEU A 34 -0.15 0.23 11.17
N TYR A 35 0.03 -0.42 10.00
CA TYR A 35 1.10 0.00 9.09
C TYR A 35 0.81 1.40 8.51
N HIS A 36 -0.47 1.73 8.28
CA HIS A 36 -0.89 3.08 7.87
C HIS A 36 -0.43 4.12 8.90
N LYS A 37 -0.75 3.88 10.18
CA LYS A 37 -0.44 4.80 11.26
C LYS A 37 1.06 4.93 11.50
N LEU A 38 1.77 3.81 11.60
CA LEU A 38 3.21 3.81 11.84
C LEU A 38 3.97 4.53 10.72
N TYR A 39 3.57 4.34 9.45
CA TYR A 39 4.24 4.99 8.34
C TYR A 39 4.07 6.52 8.38
N PHE A 40 2.84 7.00 8.54
CA PHE A 40 2.57 8.44 8.55
C PHE A 40 3.10 9.16 9.80
N ASP A 41 3.15 8.50 10.95
CA ASP A 41 3.71 9.08 12.19
C ASP A 41 5.25 9.14 12.19
N SER A 42 5.89 8.44 11.25
CA SER A 42 7.35 8.33 11.21
C SER A 42 8.03 9.44 10.41
N GLY A 43 7.27 10.26 9.68
CA GLY A 43 7.83 11.33 8.86
C GLY A 43 8.71 10.82 7.71
N LEU A 44 8.48 9.57 7.27
CA LEU A 44 9.20 8.98 6.14
C LEU A 44 8.80 9.64 4.82
N ASP A 45 9.65 9.47 3.80
CA ASP A 45 9.40 10.05 2.50
C ASP A 45 8.08 9.57 1.89
N LEU A 46 7.29 10.52 1.38
CA LEU A 46 6.04 10.25 0.68
C LEU A 46 6.15 10.57 -0.82
N VAL A 47 7.13 11.38 -1.20
CA VAL A 47 7.19 12.03 -2.52
C VAL A 47 7.88 11.12 -3.53
N HIS A 48 8.91 10.39 -3.12
CA HIS A 48 9.77 9.58 -3.99
C HIS A 48 9.46 8.08 -3.92
N GLY A 49 8.23 7.73 -3.51
CA GLY A 49 7.80 6.33 -3.47
C GLY A 49 8.24 5.56 -2.22
N GLY A 50 8.68 6.27 -1.17
CA GLY A 50 8.84 5.74 0.18
C GLY A 50 10.22 5.20 0.54
N ASP A 51 10.47 5.13 1.85
CA ASP A 51 11.67 4.53 2.42
C ASP A 51 11.33 3.21 3.12
N TYR A 52 11.48 2.11 2.37
CA TYR A 52 11.16 0.77 2.84
C TYR A 52 12.15 0.24 3.90
N ALA A 53 13.40 0.69 3.86
CA ALA A 53 14.43 0.26 4.82
C ALA A 53 14.21 0.92 6.18
N ALA A 54 14.03 2.24 6.19
CA ALA A 54 13.72 2.96 7.44
C ALA A 54 12.39 2.50 8.04
N PHE A 55 11.38 2.21 7.20
CA PHE A 55 10.13 1.65 7.69
C PHE A 55 10.30 0.27 8.32
N THR A 56 11.15 -0.58 7.73
CA THR A 56 11.51 -1.89 8.32
C THR A 56 12.10 -1.73 9.72
N ASP A 57 12.99 -0.75 9.93
CA ASP A 57 13.58 -0.48 11.25
C ASP A 57 12.54 -0.02 12.28
N ILE A 58 11.56 0.78 11.86
CA ILE A 58 10.45 1.23 12.72
C ILE A 58 9.58 0.04 13.13
N LEU A 59 9.26 -0.85 12.20
CA LEU A 59 8.49 -2.05 12.48
C LEU A 59 9.24 -2.99 13.43
N ASN A 60 10.54 -3.22 13.22
CA ASN A 60 11.36 -4.02 14.13
C ASN A 60 11.32 -3.45 15.54
N LYS A 61 11.55 -2.14 15.70
CA LYS A 61 11.49 -1.47 17.01
C LYS A 61 10.12 -1.58 17.67
N PHE A 62 9.04 -1.49 16.89
CA PHE A 62 7.68 -1.63 17.40
C PHE A 62 7.47 -3.02 18.02
N PHE A 63 7.76 -4.09 17.28
CA PHE A 63 7.58 -5.46 17.78
C PHE A 63 8.60 -5.85 18.86
N GLU A 64 9.83 -5.34 18.80
CA GLU A 64 10.81 -5.46 19.88
C GLU A 64 10.28 -4.84 21.18
N SER A 65 9.63 -3.68 21.10
CA SER A 65 9.03 -3.02 22.27
C SER A 65 7.91 -3.86 22.89
N LEU A 66 7.10 -4.53 22.05
CA LEU A 66 6.09 -5.48 22.52
C LEU A 66 6.73 -6.69 23.21
N ALA A 67 7.77 -7.26 22.60
CA ALA A 67 8.49 -8.41 23.14
C ALA A 67 9.16 -8.11 24.49
N VAL A 68 9.78 -6.94 24.64
CA VAL A 68 10.39 -6.47 25.91
C VAL A 68 9.36 -6.39 27.04
N CYS A 69 8.10 -6.10 26.72
CA CYS A 69 7.00 -6.04 27.70
C CYS A 69 6.24 -7.37 27.82
N ASN A 70 6.77 -8.45 27.23
CA ASN A 70 6.15 -9.78 27.17
C ASN A 70 4.71 -9.73 26.62
N ILE A 71 4.52 -8.99 25.53
CA ILE A 71 3.25 -8.88 24.82
C ILE A 71 3.31 -9.77 23.57
N GLU A 72 2.41 -10.75 23.50
CA GLU A 72 2.27 -11.64 22.35
C GLU A 72 1.35 -11.00 21.30
N ALA A 73 1.93 -10.51 20.20
CA ALA A 73 1.20 -9.84 19.13
C ALA A 73 0.61 -10.83 18.12
N TYR A 74 -0.67 -10.66 17.80
CA TYR A 74 -1.38 -11.37 16.73
C TYR A 74 -1.97 -10.37 15.75
N VAL A 75 -1.53 -10.39 14.49
CA VAL A 75 -1.93 -9.39 13.50
C VAL A 75 -3.03 -9.95 12.59
N VAL A 76 -4.10 -9.19 12.40
CA VAL A 76 -5.21 -9.56 11.52
C VAL A 76 -5.36 -8.49 10.43
N PHE A 77 -5.47 -8.91 9.17
CA PHE A 77 -5.65 -8.02 8.03
C PHE A 77 -7.03 -8.19 7.37
N ASP A 78 -7.62 -7.08 6.94
CA ASP A 78 -8.76 -7.08 6.03
C ASP A 78 -8.34 -7.59 4.66
N GLY A 79 -9.15 -8.50 4.12
CA GLY A 79 -9.01 -9.12 2.82
C GLY A 79 -9.54 -8.29 1.67
N GLY A 80 -10.29 -8.98 0.81
CA GLY A 80 -10.93 -8.38 -0.35
C GLY A 80 -12.11 -7.49 0.04
N CYS A 81 -12.61 -6.78 -0.97
CA CYS A 81 -13.82 -5.99 -0.86
C CYS A 81 -15.04 -6.90 -0.63
N ASP A 82 -16.00 -6.41 0.14
CA ASP A 82 -17.27 -7.09 0.35
C ASP A 82 -18.03 -7.30 -0.97
N ILE A 83 -18.61 -8.49 -1.14
CA ILE A 83 -19.41 -8.93 -2.29
C ILE A 83 -20.72 -8.15 -2.39
N SER A 84 -21.21 -7.62 -1.27
CA SER A 84 -22.48 -6.90 -1.22
C SER A 84 -22.47 -5.57 -1.99
N ASP A 85 -21.32 -5.10 -2.49
CA ASP A 85 -21.11 -3.82 -3.17
C ASP A 85 -21.54 -2.58 -2.35
N LYS A 86 -21.97 -2.75 -1.09
CA LYS A 86 -22.43 -1.67 -0.21
C LYS A 86 -21.38 -0.57 -0.03
N LYS A 87 -20.11 -0.94 0.06
CA LYS A 87 -18.98 0.00 0.24
C LYS A 87 -18.38 0.52 -1.06
N LEU A 88 -18.92 0.16 -2.23
CA LEU A 88 -18.34 0.55 -3.52
C LEU A 88 -18.24 2.06 -3.70
N GLU A 89 -19.28 2.81 -3.32
CA GLU A 89 -19.24 4.27 -3.45
C GLU A 89 -18.21 4.90 -2.51
N THR A 90 -18.16 4.45 -1.26
CA THR A 90 -17.14 4.87 -0.27
C THR A 90 -15.72 4.55 -0.76
N GLN A 91 -15.51 3.38 -1.37
CA GLN A 91 -14.23 3.01 -2.00
C GLN A 91 -13.87 3.92 -3.16
N LYS A 92 -14.83 4.26 -4.04
CA LYS A 92 -14.60 5.22 -5.13
C LYS A 92 -14.26 6.61 -4.60
N GLU A 93 -14.90 7.07 -3.55
CA GLU A 93 -14.61 8.36 -2.91
C GLU A 93 -13.21 8.38 -2.30
N ARG A 94 -12.87 7.37 -1.47
CA ARG A 94 -11.52 7.19 -0.91
C ARG A 94 -10.46 7.10 -2.02
N PHE A 95 -10.77 6.43 -3.12
CA PHE A 95 -9.86 6.33 -4.25
C PHE A 95 -9.66 7.69 -4.95
N LYS A 96 -10.73 8.46 -5.18
CA LYS A 96 -10.63 9.85 -5.69
C LYS A 96 -9.78 10.72 -4.77
N GLU A 97 -9.95 10.60 -3.45
CA GLU A 97 -9.14 11.34 -2.48
C GLU A 97 -7.66 10.96 -2.54
N LYS A 98 -7.34 9.65 -2.60
CA LYS A 98 -5.96 9.18 -2.76
C LYS A 98 -5.30 9.70 -4.03
N ILE A 99 -6.01 9.71 -5.17
CA ILE A 99 -5.54 10.29 -6.44
C ILE A 99 -5.23 11.79 -6.27
N ARG A 100 -6.13 12.54 -5.62
CA ARG A 100 -5.91 13.97 -5.36
C ARG A 100 -4.72 14.22 -4.44
N MET A 101 -4.57 13.43 -3.36
CA MET A 101 -3.43 13.53 -2.45
C MET A 101 -2.11 13.20 -3.16
N ALA A 102 -2.09 12.19 -4.02
CA ALA A 102 -0.92 11.85 -4.83
C ALA A 102 -0.55 12.97 -5.82
N ALA A 103 -1.54 13.61 -6.45
CA ALA A 103 -1.33 14.75 -7.34
C ALA A 103 -0.82 16.00 -6.60
N ASN A 104 -1.30 16.22 -5.38
CA ASN A 104 -0.80 17.31 -4.54
C ASN A 104 0.65 17.04 -4.09
N LEU A 105 0.97 15.79 -3.74
CA LEU A 105 2.34 15.39 -3.41
C LEU A 105 3.30 15.58 -4.59
N SER A 106 2.89 15.19 -5.81
CA SER A 106 3.75 15.36 -7.00
C SER A 106 4.02 16.81 -7.37
N THR A 107 3.20 17.75 -6.90
CA THR A 107 3.33 19.19 -7.14
C THR A 107 3.82 19.98 -5.91
N GLY A 108 4.19 19.29 -4.82
CA GLY A 108 4.69 19.93 -3.59
C GLY A 108 3.62 20.61 -2.72
N LYS A 109 2.33 20.38 -2.99
CA LYS A 109 1.19 20.96 -2.24
C LYS A 109 0.84 20.18 -0.96
N GLY A 110 1.63 19.16 -0.61
CA GLY A 110 1.42 18.28 0.55
C GLY A 110 0.34 17.21 0.32
N GLY A 111 0.25 16.23 1.21
CA GLY A 111 -0.71 15.12 1.13
C GLY A 111 -0.20 13.86 1.84
N SER A 112 -1.04 12.84 1.94
CA SER A 112 -0.69 11.57 2.59
C SER A 112 -1.15 10.39 1.74
N VAL A 113 -0.21 9.75 1.05
CA VAL A 113 -0.46 8.53 0.27
C VAL A 113 0.58 7.49 0.69
N LEU A 114 0.13 6.26 0.94
CA LEU A 114 1.06 5.18 1.22
C LEU A 114 1.82 4.76 -0.03
N PRO A 115 3.13 4.50 0.09
CA PRO A 115 3.88 3.85 -0.97
C PRO A 115 3.35 2.46 -1.32
N LEU A 116 3.65 2.03 -2.54
CA LEU A 116 3.09 0.83 -3.15
C LEU A 116 3.40 -0.45 -2.35
N LEU A 117 4.63 -0.59 -1.83
CA LEU A 117 5.12 -1.85 -1.25
C LEU A 117 5.06 -1.91 0.28
N ILE A 118 4.40 -0.95 0.95
CA ILE A 118 4.36 -0.88 2.42
C ILE A 118 3.75 -2.13 3.04
N ARG A 119 2.68 -2.65 2.44
CA ARG A 119 2.02 -3.87 2.91
C ARG A 119 2.97 -5.06 2.80
N GLU A 120 3.66 -5.20 1.69
CA GLU A 120 4.60 -6.31 1.44
C GLU A 120 5.78 -6.26 2.41
N VAL A 121 6.34 -5.07 2.65
CA VAL A 121 7.39 -4.85 3.65
C VAL A 121 6.90 -5.24 5.04
N PHE A 122 5.69 -4.84 5.41
CA PHE A 122 5.11 -5.20 6.70
C PHE A 122 4.95 -6.73 6.86
N LEU A 123 4.41 -7.42 5.86
CA LEU A 123 4.31 -8.88 5.86
C LEU A 123 5.67 -9.57 5.95
N GLN A 124 6.70 -9.05 5.28
CA GLN A 124 8.07 -9.58 5.36
C GLN A 124 8.65 -9.45 6.78
N VAL A 125 8.42 -8.31 7.45
CA VAL A 125 8.86 -8.12 8.85
C VAL A 125 8.14 -9.07 9.80
N LEU A 126 6.82 -9.22 9.66
CA LEU A 126 6.06 -10.17 10.47
C LEU A 126 6.60 -11.60 10.34
N LYS A 127 6.88 -12.04 9.11
CA LYS A 127 7.50 -13.35 8.84
C LYS A 127 8.90 -13.45 9.45
N LYS A 128 9.73 -12.42 9.29
CA LYS A 128 11.11 -12.39 9.83
C LYS A 128 11.14 -12.47 11.36
N MET A 129 10.20 -11.79 12.02
CA MET A 129 10.10 -11.75 13.48
C MET A 129 9.25 -12.88 14.07
N ASN A 130 8.75 -13.81 13.24
CA ASN A 130 7.82 -14.87 13.63
C ASN A 130 6.56 -14.36 14.36
N VAL A 131 6.08 -13.16 14.00
CA VAL A 131 4.83 -12.63 14.52
C VAL A 131 3.67 -13.31 13.78
N PRO A 132 2.76 -14.01 14.46
CA PRO A 132 1.64 -14.69 13.83
C PRO A 132 0.68 -13.66 13.21
N PHE A 133 0.27 -13.90 11.97
CA PHE A 133 -0.72 -13.06 11.30
C PHE A 133 -1.65 -13.88 10.41
N VAL A 134 -2.86 -13.35 10.20
CA VAL A 134 -3.86 -13.91 9.28
C VAL A 134 -4.48 -12.81 8.43
N GLN A 135 -4.80 -13.15 7.20
CA GLN A 135 -5.49 -12.30 6.25
C GLN A 135 -6.91 -12.85 6.07
N CYS A 136 -7.92 -12.08 6.48
CA CYS A 136 -9.31 -12.47 6.29
C CYS A 136 -9.69 -12.48 4.80
N PHE A 137 -10.79 -13.14 4.45
CA PHE A 137 -11.30 -13.17 3.08
C PHE A 137 -11.95 -11.84 2.67
N ALA A 138 -12.70 -11.23 3.58
CA ALA A 138 -13.31 -9.92 3.46
C ALA A 138 -12.83 -9.03 4.63
N GLU A 139 -13.70 -8.20 5.21
CA GLU A 139 -13.38 -7.36 6.37
C GLU A 139 -13.04 -8.19 7.60
N ALA A 140 -12.18 -7.68 8.47
CA ALA A 140 -11.70 -8.42 9.64
C ALA A 140 -12.25 -7.91 10.97
N ASP A 141 -13.04 -6.83 10.99
CA ASP A 141 -13.49 -6.17 12.22
C ASP A 141 -14.21 -7.14 13.17
N LYS A 142 -15.14 -7.92 12.64
CA LYS A 142 -15.93 -8.88 13.43
C LYS A 142 -15.05 -10.02 13.94
N GLU A 143 -14.17 -10.56 13.11
CA GLU A 143 -13.24 -11.63 13.45
C GLU A 143 -12.23 -11.19 14.52
N ILE A 144 -11.73 -9.95 14.44
CA ILE A 144 -10.85 -9.36 15.45
C ILE A 144 -11.57 -9.30 16.81
N VAL A 145 -12.80 -8.79 16.84
CA VAL A 145 -13.59 -8.67 18.07
C VAL A 145 -13.94 -10.05 18.65
N ALA A 146 -14.36 -10.98 17.81
CA ALA A 146 -14.68 -12.34 18.23
C ALA A 146 -13.45 -13.05 18.85
N LEU A 147 -12.29 -12.94 18.19
CA LEU A 147 -11.03 -13.51 18.69
C LEU A 147 -10.59 -12.84 20.00
N ALA A 148 -10.72 -11.51 20.11
CA ALA A 148 -10.37 -10.76 21.31
C ALA A 148 -11.22 -11.17 22.52
N ASN A 149 -12.52 -11.37 22.31
CA ASN A 149 -13.44 -11.80 23.35
C ASN A 149 -13.24 -13.27 23.73
N LEU A 150 -12.81 -14.12 22.79
CA LEU A 150 -12.48 -15.53 23.03
C LEU A 150 -11.23 -15.67 23.90
N TRP A 151 -10.15 -14.97 23.54
CA TRP A 151 -8.88 -14.99 24.29
C TRP A 151 -8.83 -14.03 25.47
N ASN A 152 -9.88 -13.22 25.64
CA ASN A 152 -9.97 -12.17 26.66
C ASN A 152 -8.76 -11.24 26.64
N CYS A 153 -8.41 -10.74 25.45
CA CYS A 153 -7.23 -9.90 25.23
C CYS A 153 -7.59 -8.57 24.53
N PRO A 154 -6.83 -7.49 24.79
CA PRO A 154 -7.10 -6.18 24.19
C PRO A 154 -6.89 -6.16 22.68
N VAL A 155 -7.58 -5.23 22.01
CA VAL A 155 -7.43 -4.95 20.57
C VAL A 155 -6.72 -3.62 20.38
N LEU A 156 -5.69 -3.59 19.54
CA LEU A 156 -4.99 -2.38 19.12
C LEU A 156 -5.41 -1.99 17.70
N THR A 157 -6.11 -0.87 17.56
CA THR A 157 -6.47 -0.30 16.26
C THR A 157 -6.58 1.23 16.35
N PHE A 158 -6.72 1.89 15.20
CA PHE A 158 -7.06 3.31 15.10
C PHE A 158 -8.49 3.52 14.59
N ASP A 159 -9.22 2.44 14.31
CA ASP A 159 -10.58 2.54 13.82
C ASP A 159 -11.57 2.85 14.97
N SER A 160 -12.45 3.82 14.74
CA SER A 160 -13.52 4.18 15.67
C SER A 160 -14.64 3.16 15.74
N ASP A 161 -14.80 2.29 14.75
CA ASP A 161 -15.90 1.33 14.70
C ASP A 161 -15.78 0.31 15.85
N PHE A 162 -14.56 0.07 16.35
CA PHE A 162 -14.26 -0.71 17.55
C PHE A 162 -14.79 -0.09 18.85
N CYS A 163 -15.18 1.18 18.87
CA CYS A 163 -15.86 1.78 20.02
C CYS A 163 -17.30 1.27 20.20
N ILE A 164 -17.89 0.72 19.13
CA ILE A 164 -19.28 0.25 19.10
C ILE A 164 -19.38 -1.18 19.61
N PHE A 165 -18.36 -1.99 19.32
CA PHE A 165 -18.27 -3.37 19.77
C PHE A 165 -18.01 -3.48 21.27
N GLU A 166 -18.60 -4.51 21.89
CA GLU A 166 -18.27 -4.89 23.25
C GLU A 166 -17.01 -5.77 23.26
N ILE A 167 -15.86 -5.16 23.58
CA ILE A 167 -14.58 -5.85 23.74
C ILE A 167 -14.27 -5.97 25.23
N LYS A 168 -14.30 -7.19 25.77
CA LYS A 168 -14.21 -7.46 27.21
C LYS A 168 -12.92 -6.94 27.85
N ALA A 169 -11.78 -7.17 27.20
CA ALA A 169 -10.47 -6.71 27.64
C ALA A 169 -10.16 -5.25 27.25
N GLY A 170 -11.07 -4.61 26.51
CA GLY A 170 -11.00 -3.22 26.10
C GLY A 170 -10.29 -2.99 24.77
N TYR A 171 -10.64 -1.85 24.17
CA TYR A 171 -10.07 -1.35 22.92
C TYR A 171 -8.93 -0.36 23.24
N CYS A 172 -7.76 -0.56 22.66
CA CYS A 172 -6.61 0.34 22.83
C CYS A 172 -6.42 1.20 21.55
N PRO A 173 -6.71 2.51 21.59
CA PRO A 173 -6.43 3.40 20.48
C PRO A 173 -4.93 3.52 20.21
N LEU A 174 -4.52 3.35 18.95
CA LEU A 174 -3.11 3.48 18.52
C LEU A 174 -2.45 4.83 18.91
N ASN A 175 -3.20 5.94 18.87
CA ASN A 175 -2.69 7.26 19.30
C ASN A 175 -2.24 7.31 20.76
N SER A 176 -2.80 6.45 21.58
CA SER A 176 -2.65 6.43 23.01
C SER A 176 -1.58 5.41 23.46
N PHE A 177 -1.11 4.59 22.53
CA PHE A 177 -0.19 3.49 22.75
C PHE A 177 1.27 3.95 22.62
N GLN A 178 1.92 4.19 23.75
CA GLN A 178 3.24 4.82 23.80
C GLN A 178 4.39 3.81 23.65
N TRP A 179 4.39 3.04 22.57
CA TRP A 179 5.37 1.97 22.33
C TRP A 179 6.83 2.45 22.29
N LYS A 180 7.08 3.72 21.94
CA LYS A 180 8.42 4.33 21.97
C LYS A 180 8.91 4.66 23.40
N ASN A 181 8.01 4.75 24.36
CA ASN A 181 8.28 5.17 25.74
C ASN A 181 7.97 4.02 26.70
N ILE A 182 8.83 3.02 26.73
CA ILE A 182 8.68 1.88 27.65
C ILE A 182 8.93 2.34 29.09
N GLY A 183 7.96 2.07 29.96
CA GLY A 183 8.08 2.27 31.39
C GLY A 183 8.66 1.04 32.07
N THR A 184 9.33 1.23 33.20
CA THR A 184 9.80 0.15 34.07
C THR A 184 9.18 0.26 35.45
N ILE A 185 8.71 -0.86 35.98
CA ILE A 185 8.16 -0.95 37.32
C ILE A 185 9.33 -1.03 38.31
N LYS A 186 9.43 -0.06 39.22
CA LYS A 186 10.57 0.08 40.15
C LYS A 186 10.80 -1.15 41.04
N GLU A 187 9.74 -1.90 41.32
CA GLU A 187 9.75 -3.03 42.26
C GLU A 187 10.11 -4.37 41.59
N SER A 188 9.61 -4.64 40.38
CA SER A 188 9.83 -5.91 39.67
C SER A 188 10.84 -5.82 38.51
N GLN A 189 11.29 -4.62 38.16
CA GLN A 189 12.04 -4.33 36.91
C GLN A 189 11.30 -4.71 35.62
N ASP A 190 10.01 -5.06 35.69
CA ASP A 190 9.23 -5.40 34.51
C ASP A 190 9.01 -4.16 33.63
N CYS A 191 9.14 -4.35 32.33
CA CYS A 191 8.80 -3.36 31.32
C CYS A 191 7.30 -3.36 31.01
N TYR A 192 6.75 -2.18 30.73
CA TYR A 192 5.38 -2.01 30.27
C TYR A 192 5.25 -0.89 29.25
N ILE A 193 4.21 -0.96 28.42
CA ILE A 193 3.84 0.12 27.50
C ILE A 193 2.68 0.91 28.11
N PRO A 194 2.84 2.22 28.36
CA PRO A 194 1.72 3.09 28.72
C PRO A 194 0.72 3.15 27.57
N ALA A 195 -0.54 2.82 27.87
CA ALA A 195 -1.63 2.82 26.91
C ALA A 195 -2.92 3.35 27.53
N HIS A 196 -3.89 3.69 26.69
CA HIS A 196 -5.27 3.87 27.13
C HIS A 196 -6.14 2.71 26.63
N SER A 197 -7.04 2.23 27.48
CA SER A 197 -8.05 1.22 27.15
C SER A 197 -9.45 1.80 27.27
N PHE A 198 -10.13 1.91 26.13
CA PHE A 198 -11.51 2.32 25.98
C PHE A 198 -12.47 1.16 26.32
N SER A 199 -13.57 1.50 26.97
CA SER A 199 -14.65 0.57 27.29
C SER A 199 -16.00 1.15 26.87
N ALA A 200 -16.72 0.42 26.00
CA ALA A 200 -18.08 0.78 25.58
C ALA A 200 -19.03 0.85 26.79
N GLN A 201 -18.86 -0.03 27.77
CA GLN A 201 -19.65 0.00 29.00
C GLN A 201 -19.47 1.31 29.78
N ARG A 202 -18.25 1.86 29.83
CA ARG A 202 -18.00 3.16 30.48
C ARG A 202 -18.60 4.32 29.72
N LEU A 203 -18.56 4.27 28.40
CA LEU A 203 -19.27 5.23 27.55
C LEU A 203 -20.76 5.20 27.90
N CYS A 204 -21.38 4.03 27.91
CA CYS A 204 -22.79 3.86 28.24
C CYS A 204 -23.14 4.37 29.65
N ASN A 205 -22.34 4.02 30.66
CA ASN A 205 -22.55 4.48 32.03
C ASN A 205 -22.47 6.01 32.16
N TYR A 206 -21.61 6.66 31.39
CA TYR A 206 -21.50 8.12 31.37
C TYR A 206 -22.77 8.80 30.80
N PHE A 207 -23.41 8.17 29.81
CA PHE A 207 -24.63 8.69 29.18
C PHE A 207 -25.90 8.07 29.78
N ASN A 208 -26.10 8.28 31.10
CA ASN A 208 -27.30 7.83 31.83
C ASN A 208 -27.61 6.33 31.68
N ASN A 209 -26.59 5.47 31.72
CA ASN A 209 -26.70 4.03 31.51
C ASN A 209 -27.39 3.68 30.18
N LEU A 210 -26.94 4.31 29.09
CA LEU A 210 -27.37 4.01 27.72
C LEU A 210 -27.32 2.49 27.47
N ASN A 211 -28.41 1.93 26.93
CA ASN A 211 -28.41 0.52 26.54
C ASN A 211 -27.37 0.26 25.45
N MET A 212 -26.46 -0.68 25.68
CA MET A 212 -25.39 -1.02 24.73
C MET A 212 -25.92 -1.50 23.38
N SER A 213 -27.12 -2.10 23.33
CA SER A 213 -27.76 -2.50 22.06
C SER A 213 -28.08 -1.32 21.13
N LEU A 214 -28.07 -0.09 21.64
CA LEU A 214 -28.29 1.13 20.87
C LEU A 214 -27.02 1.68 20.21
N LEU A 215 -25.83 1.17 20.56
CA LEU A 215 -24.56 1.65 19.99
C LEU A 215 -24.44 1.39 18.48
N PRO A 216 -24.87 0.23 17.93
CA PRO A 216 -24.91 0.04 16.48
C PRO A 216 -25.83 1.04 15.78
N LEU A 217 -26.98 1.35 16.37
CA LEU A 217 -27.89 2.38 15.83
C LEU A 217 -27.22 3.76 15.86
N PHE A 218 -26.54 4.10 16.95
CA PHE A 218 -25.74 5.33 17.06
C PHE A 218 -24.69 5.43 15.95
N ALA A 219 -23.95 4.36 15.69
CA ALA A 219 -22.92 4.30 14.66
C ALA A 219 -23.49 4.61 13.27
N VAL A 220 -24.60 3.95 12.94
CA VAL A 220 -25.28 4.10 11.66
C VAL A 220 -25.85 5.51 11.48
N LEU A 221 -26.45 6.10 12.51
CA LEU A 221 -27.01 7.47 12.47
C LEU A 221 -25.94 8.56 12.39
N THR A 222 -24.76 8.34 12.97
CA THR A 222 -23.67 9.34 12.97
C THR A 222 -22.97 9.45 11.61
N GLY A 223 -23.27 8.53 10.69
CA GLY A 223 -22.63 8.44 9.38
C GLY A 223 -21.41 7.53 9.44
N ASN A 224 -21.66 6.23 9.60
CA ASN A 224 -20.69 5.20 9.25
C ASN A 224 -20.63 5.03 7.71
N ASP A 225 -19.70 4.21 7.21
CA ASP A 225 -19.39 4.04 5.78
C ASP A 225 -20.56 3.53 4.90
N TYR A 226 -21.74 3.27 5.48
CA TYR A 226 -22.82 2.50 4.88
C TYR A 226 -24.05 3.32 4.46
N ILE A 227 -24.25 4.54 4.99
CA ILE A 227 -25.46 5.34 4.70
C ILE A 227 -25.11 6.74 4.22
N SER A 228 -25.72 7.14 3.10
CA SER A 228 -25.58 8.50 2.56
C SER A 228 -26.18 9.55 3.51
N LEU A 229 -25.37 10.54 3.88
CA LEU A 229 -25.69 11.64 4.82
C LEU A 229 -27.02 12.37 4.51
N ARG A 230 -27.46 12.42 3.25
CA ARG A 230 -28.63 13.19 2.81
C ARG A 230 -29.96 12.76 3.46
N ALA A 231 -30.14 11.46 3.74
CA ALA A 231 -31.34 10.97 4.42
C ALA A 231 -31.35 11.38 5.90
N LEU A 232 -30.18 11.39 6.53
CA LEU A 232 -29.97 11.71 7.95
C LEU A 232 -29.91 13.23 8.20
N GLU A 233 -29.54 14.05 7.21
CA GLU A 233 -29.60 15.51 7.29
C GLU A 233 -31.01 16.03 7.60
N THR A 234 -32.05 15.35 7.10
CA THR A 234 -33.45 15.66 7.42
C THR A 234 -33.79 15.33 8.88
N PHE A 235 -33.19 14.29 9.44
CA PHE A 235 -33.32 13.94 10.86
C PHE A 235 -32.56 14.95 11.73
N PHE A 236 -31.28 15.20 11.47
CA PHE A 236 -30.45 16.15 12.24
C PHE A 236 -30.95 17.59 12.20
N SER A 237 -31.66 18.00 11.14
CA SER A 237 -32.27 19.34 11.05
C SER A 237 -33.58 19.47 11.86
N ARG A 238 -34.24 18.36 12.18
CA ARG A 238 -35.55 18.35 12.89
C ARG A 238 -35.45 17.96 14.36
N VAL A 239 -34.40 17.22 14.74
CA VAL A 239 -34.20 16.76 16.12
C VAL A 239 -33.59 17.87 16.98
N HIS A 240 -34.23 18.16 18.10
CA HIS A 240 -33.69 19.07 19.11
C HIS A 240 -32.79 18.28 20.06
N PHE A 241 -31.47 18.40 19.85
CA PHE A 241 -30.51 17.81 20.78
C PHE A 241 -30.40 18.65 22.07
N PRO A 242 -30.33 18.03 23.25
CA PRO A 242 -30.04 18.75 24.48
C PRO A 242 -28.57 19.20 24.45
N ILE A 243 -28.34 20.44 23.99
CA ILE A 243 -26.99 21.01 23.90
C ILE A 243 -26.58 21.51 25.29
N GLY A 244 -25.60 20.84 25.90
CA GLY A 244 -24.84 21.40 27.03
C GLY A 244 -23.89 22.49 26.54
N ASN A 245 -23.58 23.46 27.42
CA ASN A 245 -22.79 24.67 27.11
C ASN A 245 -21.61 24.38 26.16
N VAL A 246 -21.54 25.16 25.08
CA VAL A 246 -20.53 25.09 24.02
C VAL A 246 -19.15 25.35 24.64
N SER A 247 -18.41 24.29 24.96
CA SER A 247 -16.96 24.38 25.11
C SER A 247 -16.29 24.26 23.72
N HIS A 248 -14.99 24.54 23.64
CA HIS A 248 -14.18 24.66 22.40
C HIS A 248 -14.15 23.44 21.44
N SER A 249 -15.03 22.45 21.59
CA SER A 249 -15.17 21.26 20.74
C SER A 249 -16.04 21.51 19.50
N GLY A 250 -15.59 21.05 18.32
CA GLY A 250 -16.24 21.30 17.02
C GLY A 250 -17.66 20.74 16.86
N ARG A 251 -18.40 21.23 15.84
CA ARG A 251 -19.83 20.88 15.58
C ARG A 251 -20.15 19.38 15.64
N LYS A 252 -19.25 18.51 15.18
CA LYS A 252 -19.44 17.05 15.19
C LYS A 252 -19.45 16.46 16.61
N HIS A 253 -18.66 17.00 17.55
CA HIS A 253 -18.64 16.53 18.94
C HIS A 253 -19.98 16.82 19.62
N VAL A 254 -20.54 18.01 19.35
CA VAL A 254 -21.87 18.40 19.86
C VAL A 254 -22.95 17.48 19.30
N GLN A 255 -22.87 17.12 18.02
CA GLN A 255 -23.80 16.16 17.40
C GLN A 255 -23.69 14.77 18.04
N ILE A 256 -22.48 14.25 18.22
CA ILE A 256 -22.23 12.95 18.87
C ILE A 256 -22.79 12.95 20.29
N GLN A 257 -22.45 13.97 21.09
CA GLN A 257 -22.91 14.08 22.47
C GLN A 257 -24.43 14.21 22.56
N GLY A 258 -25.03 15.01 21.67
CA GLY A 258 -26.47 15.19 21.59
C GLY A 258 -27.20 13.90 21.22
N LEU A 259 -26.67 13.16 20.24
CA LEU A 259 -27.25 11.90 19.79
C LEU A 259 -27.17 10.82 20.88
N LEU A 260 -26.04 10.70 21.59
CA LEU A 260 -25.91 9.76 22.71
C LEU A 260 -26.89 10.07 23.86
N HIS A 261 -27.06 11.35 24.22
CA HIS A 261 -28.07 11.77 25.21
C HIS A 261 -29.53 11.59 24.73
N TRP A 262 -29.76 11.67 23.42
CA TRP A 262 -31.07 11.42 22.84
C TRP A 262 -31.39 9.92 22.87
N LEU A 263 -30.44 9.08 22.48
CA LEU A 263 -30.58 7.63 22.50
C LEU A 263 -30.73 7.06 23.91
N SER A 264 -30.11 7.69 24.92
CA SER A 264 -30.21 7.24 26.32
C SER A 264 -31.62 7.33 26.91
N ARG A 265 -32.60 7.86 26.17
CA ARG A 265 -34.00 7.98 26.60
C ARG A 265 -34.85 6.77 26.22
N PHE A 266 -34.35 5.92 25.32
CA PHE A 266 -35.08 4.76 24.80
C PHE A 266 -34.62 3.48 25.50
N ALA A 267 -35.55 2.54 25.68
CA ALA A 267 -35.25 1.26 26.33
C ALA A 267 -34.56 0.28 25.37
N ASP A 268 -34.97 0.27 24.10
CA ASP A 268 -34.53 -0.68 23.09
C ASP A 268 -34.42 -0.05 21.68
N VAL A 269 -33.85 -0.84 20.77
CA VAL A 269 -33.60 -0.46 19.37
C VAL A 269 -34.90 -0.17 18.63
N GLU A 270 -35.96 -0.94 18.87
CA GLU A 270 -37.26 -0.80 18.19
C GLU A 270 -37.88 0.56 18.51
N GLU A 271 -37.90 0.93 19.80
CA GLU A 271 -38.40 2.22 20.26
C GLU A 271 -37.60 3.38 19.68
N ALA A 272 -36.26 3.28 19.71
CA ALA A 272 -35.39 4.29 19.14
C ALA A 272 -35.63 4.44 17.63
N MET A 273 -35.76 3.33 16.90
CA MET A 273 -36.02 3.31 15.47
C MET A 273 -37.33 3.96 15.09
N GLU A 274 -38.43 3.60 15.76
CA GLU A 274 -39.73 4.21 15.49
C GLU A 274 -39.68 5.73 15.70
N ASN A 275 -38.90 6.21 16.66
CA ASN A 275 -38.69 7.64 16.87
C ASN A 275 -37.81 8.29 15.80
N VAL A 276 -36.80 7.61 15.25
CA VAL A 276 -36.04 8.10 14.08
C VAL A 276 -36.97 8.23 12.86
N LEU A 277 -37.76 7.19 12.58
CA LEU A 277 -38.62 7.13 11.39
C LEU A 277 -39.73 8.18 11.40
N LYS A 278 -40.20 8.64 12.57
CA LYS A 278 -41.18 9.74 12.68
C LYS A 278 -40.73 11.02 11.98
N TYR A 279 -39.43 11.30 11.95
CA TYR A 279 -38.87 12.49 11.32
C TYR A 279 -38.73 12.37 9.80
N LEU A 280 -38.87 11.16 9.25
CA LEU A 280 -38.80 10.87 7.82
C LEU A 280 -40.19 10.89 7.17
N ASN A 281 -40.21 11.15 5.86
CA ASN A 281 -41.43 11.12 5.05
C ASN A 281 -42.01 9.70 5.02
N LEU A 282 -43.34 9.58 5.06
CA LEU A 282 -44.04 8.28 5.11
C LEU A 282 -43.61 7.29 4.03
N LYS A 283 -43.28 7.78 2.83
CA LYS A 283 -42.88 6.95 1.68
C LYS A 283 -41.51 6.31 1.84
N ASP A 284 -40.62 6.94 2.62
CA ASP A 284 -39.22 6.53 2.75
C ASP A 284 -38.98 5.69 4.02
N ARG A 285 -39.96 5.60 4.93
CA ARG A 285 -39.81 4.96 6.24
C ARG A 285 -39.44 3.48 6.16
N GLU A 286 -40.12 2.72 5.32
CA GLU A 286 -39.87 1.27 5.22
C GLU A 286 -38.49 0.97 4.61
N SER A 287 -38.13 1.70 3.56
CA SER A 287 -36.81 1.60 2.94
C SER A 287 -35.69 2.01 3.90
N ALA A 288 -35.88 3.11 4.63
CA ALA A 288 -34.94 3.55 5.65
C ALA A 288 -34.82 2.54 6.78
N ARG A 289 -35.94 1.96 7.26
CA ARG A 289 -35.94 0.92 8.29
C ARG A 289 -35.08 -0.27 7.84
N GLN A 290 -35.34 -0.82 6.66
CA GLN A 290 -34.58 -1.96 6.13
C GLN A 290 -33.09 -1.66 5.97
N LEU A 291 -32.75 -0.47 5.45
CA LEU A 291 -31.36 -0.03 5.32
C LEU A 291 -30.66 0.08 6.68
N LEU A 292 -31.34 0.64 7.68
CA LEU A 292 -30.76 0.81 9.01
C LEU A 292 -30.54 -0.54 9.72
N TYR A 293 -31.50 -1.46 9.69
CA TYR A 293 -31.29 -2.81 10.24
C TYR A 293 -30.18 -3.55 9.50
N SER A 294 -30.16 -3.49 8.17
CA SER A 294 -29.10 -4.12 7.38
C SER A 294 -27.71 -3.56 7.71
N ALA A 295 -27.61 -2.27 8.03
CA ALA A 295 -26.35 -1.65 8.45
C ALA A 295 -25.96 -1.99 9.91
N MET A 296 -26.95 -2.25 10.79
CA MET A 296 -26.70 -2.66 12.17
C MET A 296 -26.19 -4.10 12.29
N GLU A 297 -26.58 -5.00 11.38
CA GLU A 297 -26.06 -6.37 11.31
C GLU A 297 -24.53 -6.44 11.09
N GLU A 298 -23.91 -5.34 10.65
CA GLU A 298 -22.44 -5.25 10.56
C GLU A 298 -21.74 -5.22 11.92
N TYR A 299 -22.47 -4.92 12.99
CA TYR A 299 -21.95 -4.98 14.35
C TYR A 299 -22.36 -6.26 15.10
N ASN A 300 -23.09 -7.17 14.43
CA ASN A 300 -23.51 -8.43 15.01
C ASN A 300 -22.39 -9.48 14.91
N LEU A 301 -22.09 -10.14 16.03
CA LEU A 301 -21.01 -11.13 16.16
C LEU A 301 -21.48 -12.59 15.96
N ASN A 302 -22.77 -12.81 15.72
CA ASN A 302 -23.33 -14.16 15.58
C ASN A 302 -22.81 -14.92 14.35
N GLU A 303 -22.50 -14.20 13.27
CA GLU A 303 -21.98 -14.76 12.01
C GLU A 303 -20.49 -14.41 11.84
N THR A 304 -19.63 -15.01 12.67
CA THR A 304 -18.18 -14.77 12.63
C THR A 304 -17.37 -16.03 12.36
N VAL A 305 -16.25 -15.87 11.66
CA VAL A 305 -15.29 -16.95 11.45
C VAL A 305 -14.37 -17.05 12.67
N ASN A 306 -14.31 -18.23 13.29
CA ASN A 306 -13.34 -18.46 14.36
C ASN A 306 -11.93 -18.56 13.77
N LEU A 307 -11.07 -17.59 14.11
CA LEU A 307 -9.66 -17.56 13.68
C LEU A 307 -8.74 -18.40 14.57
N GLU A 308 -9.19 -18.88 15.72
CA GLU A 308 -8.37 -19.67 16.65
C GLU A 308 -7.75 -20.94 16.02
N PRO A 309 -8.47 -21.75 15.21
CA PRO A 309 -7.90 -22.91 14.54
C PRO A 309 -6.78 -22.56 13.56
N PHE A 310 -6.81 -21.35 12.98
CA PHE A 310 -5.75 -20.89 12.10
C PHE A 310 -4.46 -20.64 12.88
N PHE A 311 -4.55 -19.96 14.03
CA PHE A 311 -3.37 -19.67 14.84
C PHE A 311 -2.77 -20.92 15.50
N HIS A 312 -3.55 -21.97 15.76
CA HIS A 312 -3.07 -23.21 16.36
C HIS A 312 -2.64 -24.29 15.33
N GLY A 313 -3.32 -24.36 14.17
CA GLY A 313 -3.16 -25.45 13.21
C GLY A 313 -3.16 -25.03 11.75
N GLY A 314 -3.19 -23.74 11.44
CA GLY A 314 -3.15 -23.20 10.08
C GLY A 314 -4.43 -23.43 9.26
N LEU A 315 -5.53 -23.84 9.90
CA LEU A 315 -6.81 -24.08 9.25
C LEU A 315 -7.64 -22.79 9.23
N TYR A 316 -7.90 -22.28 8.03
CA TYR A 316 -8.81 -21.16 7.79
C TYR A 316 -9.84 -21.54 6.75
N VAL A 317 -11.13 -21.41 7.09
CA VAL A 317 -12.25 -21.69 6.20
C VAL A 317 -13.20 -20.51 6.25
N SER A 318 -13.35 -19.81 5.12
CA SER A 318 -14.32 -18.73 4.99
C SER A 318 -15.65 -19.27 4.47
N PRO A 319 -16.79 -19.02 5.14
CA PRO A 319 -18.11 -19.39 4.64
C PRO A 319 -18.38 -18.87 3.22
N THR A 320 -17.95 -17.64 2.96
CA THR A 320 -18.08 -16.98 1.66
C THR A 320 -17.26 -17.68 0.58
N ALA A 321 -16.04 -18.09 0.89
CA ALA A 321 -15.19 -18.80 -0.06
C ALA A 321 -15.75 -20.21 -0.37
N VAL A 322 -16.35 -20.88 0.62
CA VAL A 322 -17.07 -22.16 0.42
C VAL A 322 -18.29 -21.96 -0.46
N GLN A 323 -19.10 -20.92 -0.23
CA GLN A 323 -20.25 -20.59 -1.09
C GLN A 323 -19.83 -20.33 -2.55
N LEU A 324 -18.66 -19.72 -2.74
CA LEU A 324 -18.09 -19.45 -4.06
C LEU A 324 -17.37 -20.65 -4.68
N ASN A 325 -17.32 -21.81 -4.00
CA ASN A 325 -16.59 -23.01 -4.42
C ASN A 325 -15.12 -22.72 -4.78
N LEU A 326 -14.44 -21.88 -3.99
CA LEU A 326 -13.03 -21.56 -4.22
C LEU A 326 -12.12 -22.70 -3.75
N PRO A 327 -11.03 -23.02 -4.48
CA PRO A 327 -10.07 -24.04 -4.08
C PRO A 327 -9.47 -23.75 -2.71
N ASP A 328 -9.26 -24.79 -1.90
CA ASP A 328 -8.70 -24.66 -0.54
C ASP A 328 -7.33 -23.98 -0.53
N TRP A 329 -6.52 -24.19 -1.56
CA TRP A 329 -5.20 -23.57 -1.64
C TRP A 329 -5.30 -22.03 -1.77
N VAL A 330 -6.35 -21.49 -2.41
CA VAL A 330 -6.56 -20.05 -2.57
C VAL A 330 -6.87 -19.43 -1.23
N GLN A 331 -7.78 -20.03 -0.47
CA GLN A 331 -8.13 -19.58 0.88
C GLN A 331 -6.91 -19.61 1.80
N ASN A 332 -6.15 -20.70 1.77
CA ASN A 332 -4.94 -20.85 2.56
C ASN A 332 -3.82 -19.88 2.14
N ALA A 333 -3.67 -19.63 0.84
CA ALA A 333 -2.68 -18.68 0.31
C ALA A 333 -3.04 -17.23 0.64
N LEU A 334 -4.33 -16.88 0.60
CA LEU A 334 -4.83 -15.59 1.08
C LEU A 334 -4.55 -15.46 2.57
N ALA A 335 -5.00 -16.41 3.40
CA ALA A 335 -4.84 -16.38 4.85
C ALA A 335 -3.38 -16.22 5.31
N LYS A 336 -2.43 -16.84 4.61
CA LYS A 336 -0.98 -16.74 4.87
C LYS A 336 -0.32 -15.48 4.29
N GLY A 337 -1.08 -14.59 3.65
CA GLY A 337 -0.59 -13.39 2.98
C GLY A 337 0.33 -13.68 1.78
N SER A 338 0.22 -14.87 1.18
CA SER A 338 0.96 -15.25 -0.03
C SER A 338 0.26 -14.77 -1.30
N LEU A 339 -1.07 -14.65 -1.27
CA LEU A 339 -1.87 -14.07 -2.34
C LEU A 339 -2.32 -12.65 -1.95
N SER A 340 -2.33 -11.73 -2.91
CA SER A 340 -2.80 -10.35 -2.68
C SER A 340 -4.33 -10.30 -2.62
N PRO A 341 -4.94 -9.52 -1.69
CA PRO A 341 -6.38 -9.26 -1.68
C PRO A 341 -6.92 -8.73 -3.00
N LEU A 342 -6.11 -7.98 -3.75
CA LEU A 342 -6.46 -7.49 -5.08
C LEU A 342 -6.80 -8.62 -6.06
N LEU A 343 -6.18 -9.79 -5.90
CA LEU A 343 -6.47 -10.97 -6.72
C LEU A 343 -7.76 -11.66 -6.28
N SER A 344 -8.10 -11.59 -4.99
CA SER A 344 -9.41 -12.01 -4.48
C SER A 344 -10.51 -11.13 -5.08
N ASP A 345 -10.33 -9.81 -5.11
CA ASP A 345 -11.29 -8.88 -5.71
C ASP A 345 -11.47 -9.11 -7.21
N ALA A 346 -10.38 -9.37 -7.93
CA ALA A 346 -10.43 -9.73 -9.34
C ALA A 346 -11.20 -11.04 -9.58
N LEU A 347 -10.98 -12.04 -8.73
CA LEU A 347 -11.60 -13.37 -8.84
C LEU A 347 -13.10 -13.32 -8.52
N VAL A 348 -13.47 -12.64 -7.43
CA VAL A 348 -14.83 -12.65 -6.86
C VAL A 348 -15.69 -11.53 -7.45
N LEU A 349 -15.19 -10.30 -7.43
CA LEU A 349 -15.96 -9.11 -7.83
C LEU A 349 -15.77 -8.72 -9.29
N ARG A 350 -14.77 -9.30 -9.95
CA ARG A 350 -14.32 -8.90 -11.29
C ARG A 350 -14.05 -7.40 -11.38
N ARG A 351 -13.59 -6.79 -10.28
CA ARG A 351 -13.11 -5.42 -10.25
C ARG A 351 -11.85 -5.28 -9.42
N VAL A 352 -11.05 -4.29 -9.77
CA VAL A 352 -9.79 -3.98 -9.10
C VAL A 352 -9.62 -2.46 -9.01
N PHE A 353 -9.28 -1.97 -7.83
CA PHE A 353 -8.77 -0.61 -7.64
C PHE A 353 -7.25 -0.63 -7.66
N LEU A 354 -6.64 -0.06 -8.69
CA LEU A 354 -5.19 0.00 -8.80
C LEU A 354 -4.64 1.05 -7.84
N HIS A 355 -3.58 0.73 -7.11
CA HIS A 355 -3.00 1.61 -6.10
C HIS A 355 -2.62 2.98 -6.68
N ALA A 356 -3.11 4.07 -6.08
CA ALA A 356 -2.73 5.42 -6.46
C ALA A 356 -1.35 5.75 -5.86
N GLN A 357 -0.44 6.26 -6.68
CA GLN A 357 0.94 6.57 -6.29
C GLN A 357 1.36 7.95 -6.76
N VAL A 358 2.46 8.48 -6.19
CA VAL A 358 3.04 9.76 -6.61
C VAL A 358 3.81 9.54 -7.91
N GLU A 359 3.38 10.23 -8.97
CA GLU A 359 3.92 10.10 -10.33
C GLU A 359 3.57 11.36 -11.17
N ASP A 360 3.93 11.40 -12.46
CA ASP A 360 3.56 12.52 -13.34
C ASP A 360 2.09 12.40 -13.79
N PHE A 361 1.24 13.25 -13.22
CA PHE A 361 -0.20 13.26 -13.49
C PHE A 361 -0.57 13.76 -14.89
N ARG A 362 0.36 14.37 -15.63
CA ARG A 362 0.16 14.77 -17.03
C ARG A 362 0.29 13.59 -18.00
N ARG A 363 0.82 12.47 -17.52
CA ARG A 363 1.01 11.24 -18.29
C ARG A 363 0.02 10.17 -17.86
N MET A 364 -0.03 9.11 -18.66
CA MET A 364 -0.73 7.88 -18.31
C MET A 364 -0.18 7.30 -17.00
N SER A 365 -1.04 6.58 -16.29
CA SER A 365 -0.66 5.85 -15.07
C SER A 365 0.46 4.85 -15.34
N ALA A 366 1.42 4.73 -14.43
CA ALA A 366 2.48 3.71 -14.54
C ALA A 366 1.90 2.28 -14.61
N HIS A 367 0.68 2.05 -14.10
CA HIS A 367 -0.02 0.77 -14.23
C HIS A 367 -0.40 0.41 -15.67
N SER A 368 -0.37 1.37 -16.62
CA SER A 368 -0.61 1.09 -18.03
C SER A 368 0.46 0.17 -18.62
N VAL A 369 1.71 0.30 -18.19
CA VAL A 369 2.83 -0.55 -18.64
C VAL A 369 2.63 -2.01 -18.23
N THR A 370 1.97 -2.26 -17.10
CA THR A 370 1.78 -3.60 -16.54
C THR A 370 0.41 -4.21 -16.86
N GLN A 371 -0.42 -3.53 -17.69
CA GLN A 371 -1.74 -4.05 -18.07
C GLN A 371 -1.67 -5.43 -18.78
N PRO A 372 -0.74 -5.69 -19.72
CA PRO A 372 -0.66 -7.01 -20.36
C PRO A 372 -0.34 -8.14 -19.37
N ILE A 373 0.49 -7.86 -18.36
CA ILE A 373 0.79 -8.82 -17.29
C ILE A 373 -0.47 -9.13 -16.47
N ARG A 374 -1.24 -8.10 -16.12
CA ARG A 374 -2.50 -8.27 -15.39
C ARG A 374 -3.56 -9.02 -16.18
N GLU A 375 -3.64 -8.82 -17.51
CA GLU A 375 -4.53 -9.60 -18.37
C GLU A 375 -4.27 -11.11 -18.25
N VAL A 376 -3.00 -11.52 -18.28
CA VAL A 376 -2.63 -12.93 -18.07
C VAL A 376 -3.01 -13.41 -16.67
N ILE A 377 -2.77 -12.60 -15.63
CA ILE A 377 -3.16 -12.94 -14.25
C ILE A 377 -4.69 -13.14 -14.16
N TYR A 378 -5.49 -12.24 -14.72
CA TYR A 378 -6.94 -12.36 -14.74
C TYR A 378 -7.41 -13.58 -15.53
N ALA A 379 -6.75 -13.89 -16.64
CA ALA A 379 -7.03 -15.09 -17.42
C ALA A 379 -6.81 -16.37 -16.59
N LEU A 380 -5.71 -16.45 -15.82
CA LEU A 380 -5.42 -17.59 -14.95
C LEU A 380 -6.43 -17.70 -13.79
N LEU A 381 -6.79 -16.57 -13.17
CA LEU A 381 -7.75 -16.55 -12.07
C LEU A 381 -9.14 -17.00 -12.51
N LEU A 382 -9.63 -16.48 -13.64
CA LEU A 382 -10.99 -16.68 -14.10
C LEU A 382 -11.17 -17.93 -14.96
N ASN A 383 -10.10 -18.69 -15.22
CA ASN A 383 -10.14 -19.98 -15.90
C ASN A 383 -10.95 -21.06 -15.11
N MET A 384 -11.30 -20.81 -13.84
CA MET A 384 -12.22 -21.67 -13.07
C MET A 384 -13.67 -21.61 -13.52
N TYR A 385 -14.15 -20.44 -13.93
CA TYR A 385 -15.58 -20.13 -13.81
C TYR A 385 -16.45 -20.84 -14.87
N GLN A 386 -15.83 -21.58 -15.79
CA GLN A 386 -16.54 -22.27 -16.87
C GLN A 386 -16.83 -23.74 -16.57
N SER A 387 -16.20 -24.34 -15.56
CA SER A 387 -16.30 -25.79 -15.32
C SER A 387 -17.32 -26.18 -14.25
N SER A 388 -17.77 -25.27 -13.39
CA SER A 388 -18.46 -25.62 -12.12
C SER A 388 -19.88 -25.06 -11.92
N GLN A 389 -20.48 -24.29 -12.85
CA GLN A 389 -21.90 -23.89 -12.74
C GLN A 389 -22.73 -24.29 -13.97
N ALA A 390 -23.73 -25.14 -13.74
CA ALA A 390 -24.73 -25.57 -14.73
C ALA A 390 -25.66 -24.42 -15.18
N GLU A 391 -25.80 -23.35 -14.40
CA GLU A 391 -26.66 -22.19 -14.72
C GLU A 391 -26.08 -21.27 -15.81
N LEU A 392 -24.81 -21.44 -16.18
CA LEU A 392 -24.17 -20.68 -17.26
C LEU A 392 -24.20 -21.39 -18.63
N GLN A 393 -24.84 -22.56 -18.73
CA GLN A 393 -24.98 -23.26 -20.03
C GLN A 393 -25.89 -22.53 -21.03
N GLU A 394 -26.72 -21.57 -20.61
CA GLU A 394 -27.48 -20.70 -21.52
C GLU A 394 -26.64 -19.55 -22.10
N CYS A 395 -25.46 -19.24 -21.55
CA CYS A 395 -24.57 -18.20 -22.08
C CYS A 395 -23.55 -18.74 -23.11
N LYS A 396 -23.87 -19.83 -23.83
CA LYS A 396 -23.00 -20.48 -24.82
C LYS A 396 -22.76 -19.71 -26.13
N ARG A 397 -23.17 -18.46 -26.25
CA ARG A 397 -22.80 -17.60 -27.38
C ARG A 397 -22.52 -16.18 -26.90
N THR A 398 -21.28 -15.71 -27.06
CA THR A 398 -20.89 -14.27 -27.12
C THR A 398 -20.93 -13.40 -25.84
N LYS A 399 -20.54 -13.88 -24.65
CA LYS A 399 -20.17 -12.96 -23.54
C LYS A 399 -18.66 -12.96 -23.30
N ARG A 400 -17.99 -11.89 -23.74
CA ARG A 400 -16.59 -11.58 -23.41
C ARG A 400 -16.47 -11.38 -21.89
N ILE A 401 -15.58 -12.13 -21.24
CA ILE A 401 -15.30 -11.94 -19.80
C ILE A 401 -14.35 -10.76 -19.66
N PHE A 402 -14.63 -9.88 -18.70
CA PHE A 402 -13.79 -8.73 -18.42
C PHE A 402 -13.62 -8.52 -16.92
N VAL A 403 -12.50 -7.90 -16.56
CA VAL A 403 -12.26 -7.34 -15.22
C VAL A 403 -12.29 -5.82 -15.32
N GLU A 404 -12.98 -5.18 -14.39
CA GLU A 404 -13.08 -3.72 -14.34
C GLU A 404 -11.95 -3.13 -13.49
N GLU A 405 -11.07 -2.36 -14.13
CA GLU A 405 -10.01 -1.65 -13.43
C GLU A 405 -10.41 -0.20 -13.17
N PHE A 406 -10.26 0.24 -11.92
CA PHE A 406 -10.30 1.64 -11.54
C PHE A 406 -8.86 2.14 -11.42
N ASN A 407 -8.51 3.10 -12.28
CA ASN A 407 -7.20 3.73 -12.34
C ASN A 407 -7.35 5.25 -12.37
N ARG A 408 -6.25 5.99 -12.25
CA ARG A 408 -6.26 7.43 -12.51
C ARG A 408 -6.23 7.74 -14.01
N LEU A 409 -6.92 8.81 -14.38
CA LEU A 409 -6.68 9.58 -15.60
C LEU A 409 -6.55 11.04 -15.16
N GLU A 410 -5.33 11.57 -15.22
CA GLU A 410 -4.98 12.81 -14.53
C GLU A 410 -5.44 12.74 -13.06
N THR A 411 -6.17 13.74 -12.58
CA THR A 411 -6.70 13.81 -11.21
C THR A 411 -8.07 13.16 -11.04
N SER A 412 -8.57 12.47 -12.08
CA SER A 412 -9.90 11.84 -12.10
C SER A 412 -9.81 10.32 -12.06
N VAL A 413 -10.89 9.67 -11.65
CA VAL A 413 -11.01 8.21 -11.71
C VAL A 413 -11.46 7.79 -13.11
N ARG A 414 -10.71 6.88 -13.71
CA ARG A 414 -11.06 6.19 -14.95
C ARG A 414 -11.40 4.75 -14.66
N ARG A 415 -12.53 4.31 -15.20
CA ARG A 415 -12.92 2.89 -15.25
C ARG A 415 -12.54 2.33 -16.63
N SER A 416 -11.76 1.27 -16.66
CA SER A 416 -11.41 0.52 -17.87
C SER A 416 -11.87 -0.93 -17.74
N LYS A 417 -12.16 -1.57 -18.87
CA LYS A 417 -12.47 -3.00 -18.93
C LYS A 417 -11.30 -3.70 -19.59
N VAL A 418 -10.69 -4.63 -18.88
CA VAL A 418 -9.65 -5.52 -19.43
C VAL A 418 -10.37 -6.77 -19.91
N GLU A 419 -10.46 -6.94 -21.23
CA GLU A 419 -11.03 -8.12 -21.84
C GLU A 419 -10.06 -9.29 -21.66
N ILE A 420 -10.59 -10.45 -21.29
CA ILE A 420 -9.77 -11.63 -21.05
C ILE A 420 -9.68 -12.42 -22.34
N SER A 421 -8.50 -12.40 -22.92
CA SER A 421 -8.12 -13.34 -23.96
C SER A 421 -7.80 -14.67 -23.27
N PHE A 422 -8.63 -15.70 -23.47
CA PHE A 422 -8.28 -17.04 -22.99
C PHE A 422 -6.91 -17.41 -23.56
N ILE A 423 -6.06 -17.98 -22.70
CA ILE A 423 -4.74 -18.45 -23.11
C ILE A 423 -4.98 -19.68 -23.99
N SER A 424 -5.20 -19.43 -25.27
CA SER A 424 -5.27 -20.46 -26.30
C SER A 424 -3.85 -21.03 -26.47
N GLU A 425 -3.75 -22.35 -26.26
CA GLU A 425 -2.77 -23.27 -26.88
C GLU A 425 -1.44 -23.63 -26.20
N ASP A 426 -0.98 -24.84 -26.59
CA ASP A 426 0.31 -25.54 -26.42
C ASP A 426 0.73 -26.08 -25.03
N CYS A 427 -0.16 -26.09 -24.05
CA CYS A 427 0.09 -26.75 -22.77
C CYS A 427 -0.83 -27.97 -22.63
N ASN A 428 -0.26 -29.17 -22.49
CA ASN A 428 -1.01 -30.39 -22.17
C ASN A 428 -1.48 -30.42 -20.70
N GLU A 429 -1.06 -29.43 -19.89
CA GLU A 429 -1.39 -29.32 -18.47
C GLU A 429 -2.62 -28.42 -18.29
N ASP A 430 -3.47 -28.80 -17.34
CA ASP A 430 -4.67 -28.05 -16.98
C ASP A 430 -4.30 -26.77 -16.21
N LEU A 431 -4.51 -25.62 -16.84
CA LEU A 431 -4.30 -24.28 -16.27
C LEU A 431 -5.51 -23.80 -15.44
N SER A 432 -6.40 -24.69 -15.01
CA SER A 432 -7.46 -24.35 -14.06
C SER A 432 -6.86 -23.90 -12.72
N LEU A 433 -7.53 -22.95 -12.04
CA LEU A 433 -7.07 -22.44 -10.74
C LEU A 433 -6.87 -23.58 -9.73
N GLN A 434 -7.67 -24.64 -9.77
CA GLN A 434 -7.54 -25.80 -8.89
C GLN A 434 -6.15 -26.45 -9.00
N ASN A 435 -5.63 -26.53 -10.23
CA ASN A 435 -4.41 -27.26 -10.56
C ASN A 435 -3.17 -26.36 -10.67
N LEU A 436 -3.30 -25.02 -10.58
CA LEU A 436 -2.17 -24.09 -10.64
C LEU A 436 -1.01 -24.41 -9.69
N PRO A 437 -1.24 -24.77 -8.40
CA PRO A 437 -0.14 -25.12 -7.50
C PRO A 437 0.61 -26.40 -7.90
N GLY A 438 -0.04 -27.27 -8.68
CA GLY A 438 0.52 -28.55 -9.13
C GLY A 438 1.19 -28.51 -10.50
N LEU A 439 1.28 -27.35 -11.14
CA LEU A 439 1.93 -27.21 -12.45
C LEU A 439 3.42 -27.55 -12.37
N SER A 440 3.96 -28.10 -13.47
CA SER A 440 5.39 -28.37 -13.54
C SER A 440 6.18 -27.08 -13.58
N SER A 441 7.35 -27.05 -12.93
CA SER A 441 8.19 -25.84 -12.90
C SER A 441 8.58 -25.36 -14.31
N ALA A 442 8.67 -26.27 -15.28
CA ALA A 442 8.93 -25.93 -16.69
C ALA A 442 7.75 -25.15 -17.32
N THR A 443 6.51 -25.60 -17.09
CA THR A 443 5.30 -24.91 -17.58
C THR A 443 5.15 -23.54 -16.92
N SER A 444 5.28 -23.46 -15.59
CA SER A 444 5.19 -22.19 -14.86
C SER A 444 6.24 -21.18 -15.34
N LEU A 445 7.47 -21.63 -15.57
CA LEU A 445 8.56 -20.79 -16.07
C LEU A 445 8.33 -20.35 -17.52
N LYS A 446 7.86 -21.25 -18.39
CA LYS A 446 7.50 -20.92 -19.77
C LYS A 446 6.39 -19.86 -19.82
N LEU A 447 5.37 -20.01 -18.98
CA LEU A 447 4.27 -19.06 -18.86
C LEU A 447 4.77 -17.68 -18.38
N LEU A 448 5.53 -17.65 -17.28
CA LEU A 448 6.11 -16.42 -16.73
C LEU A 448 6.97 -15.67 -17.76
N LEU A 449 7.86 -16.37 -18.45
CA LEU A 449 8.75 -15.78 -19.45
C LEU A 449 8.00 -15.28 -20.68
N ARG A 450 6.94 -15.99 -21.10
CA ARG A 450 6.04 -15.51 -22.16
C ARG A 450 5.33 -14.23 -21.73
N THR A 451 4.83 -14.17 -20.51
CA THR A 451 4.13 -12.98 -19.97
C THR A 451 5.03 -11.75 -19.86
N ILE A 452 6.30 -11.96 -19.50
CA ILE A 452 7.31 -10.89 -19.36
C ILE A 452 8.07 -10.66 -20.69
N GLU A 453 7.73 -11.38 -21.76
CA GLU A 453 8.32 -11.25 -23.11
C GLU A 453 9.86 -11.45 -23.15
N VAL A 454 10.40 -12.29 -22.27
CA VAL A 454 11.84 -12.59 -22.17
C VAL A 454 12.12 -14.04 -22.57
N LYS A 455 13.22 -14.29 -23.30
CA LYS A 455 13.61 -15.64 -23.70
C LYS A 455 14.53 -16.27 -22.67
N MET A 456 14.39 -17.57 -22.46
CA MET A 456 15.29 -18.33 -21.58
C MET A 456 16.77 -18.24 -22.01
N THR A 457 17.03 -18.08 -23.31
CA THR A 457 18.39 -17.89 -23.85
C THR A 457 19.11 -16.71 -23.22
N ASP A 458 18.37 -15.66 -22.89
CA ASP A 458 18.91 -14.39 -22.42
C ASP A 458 19.24 -14.45 -20.92
N LEU A 459 18.69 -15.44 -20.21
CA LEU A 459 18.87 -15.65 -18.77
C LEU A 459 19.90 -16.76 -18.44
N LYS A 460 20.40 -17.50 -19.44
CA LYS A 460 21.31 -18.64 -19.23
C LYS A 460 22.62 -18.28 -18.51
N SER A 461 23.10 -17.05 -18.69
CA SER A 461 24.32 -16.53 -18.05
C SER A 461 24.10 -16.04 -16.62
N VAL A 462 22.87 -16.08 -16.13
CA VAL A 462 22.45 -15.45 -14.87
C VAL A 462 22.11 -16.53 -13.85
N PRO A 463 22.48 -16.37 -12.56
CA PRO A 463 22.05 -17.30 -11.52
C PRO A 463 20.52 -17.38 -11.41
N PRO A 464 19.94 -18.57 -11.21
CA PRO A 464 18.48 -18.77 -11.15
C PRO A 464 17.74 -17.85 -10.17
N ALA A 465 18.35 -17.54 -9.02
CA ALA A 465 17.77 -16.66 -8.01
C ALA A 465 17.43 -15.25 -8.52
N HIS A 466 18.08 -14.80 -9.61
CA HIS A 466 17.93 -13.44 -10.14
C HIS A 466 17.19 -13.38 -11.47
N HIS A 467 16.72 -14.54 -11.98
CA HIS A 467 16.04 -14.61 -13.28
C HIS A 467 14.80 -13.72 -13.33
N LEU A 468 13.97 -13.74 -12.29
CA LEU A 468 12.77 -12.91 -12.22
C LEU A 468 13.12 -11.42 -12.20
N THR A 469 14.04 -11.02 -11.32
CA THR A 469 14.48 -9.61 -11.19
C THR A 469 14.97 -9.06 -12.53
N LEU A 470 15.85 -9.80 -13.21
CA LEU A 470 16.38 -9.37 -14.51
C LEU A 470 15.30 -9.37 -15.60
N ALA A 471 14.44 -10.39 -15.65
CA ALA A 471 13.35 -10.44 -16.62
C ALA A 471 12.41 -9.24 -16.47
N THR A 472 12.05 -8.88 -15.22
CA THR A 472 11.23 -7.69 -14.93
C THR A 472 11.93 -6.39 -15.35
N LEU A 473 13.25 -6.28 -15.14
CA LEU A 473 14.01 -5.12 -15.62
C LEU A 473 14.01 -5.02 -17.15
N CYS A 474 14.21 -6.13 -17.85
CA CYS A 474 14.16 -6.16 -19.32
C CYS A 474 12.79 -5.71 -19.83
N TYR A 475 11.71 -6.22 -19.24
CA TYR A 475 10.34 -5.80 -19.58
C TYR A 475 10.11 -4.31 -19.33
N TRP A 476 10.52 -3.81 -18.15
CA TRP A 476 10.40 -2.39 -17.83
C TRP A 476 11.16 -1.50 -18.83
N ILE A 477 12.39 -1.87 -19.21
CA ILE A 477 13.20 -1.10 -20.18
C ILE A 477 12.51 -1.04 -21.55
N GLN A 478 11.91 -2.14 -22.00
CA GLN A 478 11.24 -2.21 -23.30
C GLN A 478 9.96 -1.37 -23.33
N HIS A 479 9.16 -1.45 -22.26
CA HIS A 479 7.78 -0.94 -22.23
C HIS A 479 7.57 0.38 -21.49
N ALA A 480 8.56 0.88 -20.74
CA ALA A 480 8.41 2.13 -20.00
C ALA A 480 8.16 3.34 -20.92
N ASP A 481 7.27 4.22 -20.45
CA ASP A 481 7.06 5.58 -20.97
C ASP A 481 7.11 6.58 -19.79
N PRO A 482 8.03 7.55 -19.78
CA PRO A 482 9.07 7.80 -20.78
C PRO A 482 10.14 6.70 -20.83
N LYS A 483 10.87 6.63 -21.96
CA LYS A 483 11.94 5.64 -22.14
C LYS A 483 12.99 5.72 -21.03
N VAL A 484 13.43 4.55 -20.58
CA VAL A 484 14.43 4.40 -19.52
C VAL A 484 15.76 5.00 -19.97
N LYS A 485 16.34 5.88 -19.16
CA LYS A 485 17.68 6.43 -19.36
C LYS A 485 18.73 5.53 -18.69
N VAL A 486 19.97 5.65 -19.13
CA VAL A 486 21.11 4.92 -18.54
C VAL A 486 21.21 5.17 -17.03
N HIS A 487 20.98 6.40 -16.56
CA HIS A 487 21.02 6.72 -15.13
C HIS A 487 19.94 5.98 -14.32
N HIS A 488 18.72 5.82 -14.85
CA HIS A 488 17.66 5.06 -14.18
C HIS A 488 18.07 3.59 -14.03
N PHE A 489 18.60 3.01 -15.11
CA PHE A 489 19.10 1.63 -15.08
C PHE A 489 20.25 1.44 -14.08
N LYS A 490 21.25 2.33 -14.11
CA LYS A 490 22.38 2.32 -13.16
C LYS A 490 21.88 2.41 -11.71
N ALA A 491 20.93 3.31 -11.42
CA ALA A 491 20.39 3.49 -10.08
C ALA A 491 19.71 2.21 -9.56
N VAL A 492 18.86 1.59 -10.39
CA VAL A 492 18.18 0.34 -10.01
C VAL A 492 19.18 -0.79 -9.81
N LEU A 493 20.17 -0.93 -10.69
CA LEU A 493 21.21 -1.94 -10.56
C LEU A 493 22.03 -1.76 -9.28
N ILE A 494 22.46 -0.53 -8.97
CA ILE A 494 23.17 -0.21 -7.72
C ILE A 494 22.30 -0.58 -6.52
N GLY A 495 21.00 -0.28 -6.56
CA GLY A 495 20.05 -0.66 -5.51
C GLY A 495 19.97 -2.17 -5.30
N ILE A 496 19.92 -2.96 -6.38
CA ILE A 496 19.91 -4.43 -6.33
C ILE A 496 21.22 -4.96 -5.72
N VAL A 497 22.36 -4.50 -6.22
CA VAL A 497 23.68 -4.93 -5.72
C VAL A 497 23.85 -4.56 -4.25
N TYR A 498 23.45 -3.35 -3.86
CA TYR A 498 23.50 -2.92 -2.47
C TYR A 498 22.58 -3.77 -1.59
N GLY A 499 21.37 -4.08 -2.05
CA GLY A 499 20.43 -4.95 -1.35
C GLY A 499 21.01 -6.35 -1.08
N GLU A 500 21.66 -6.95 -2.08
CA GLU A 500 22.34 -8.25 -1.93
C GLU A 500 23.52 -8.18 -0.95
N ILE A 501 24.32 -7.12 -0.99
CA ILE A 501 25.45 -6.94 -0.07
C ILE A 501 24.94 -6.76 1.37
N ASN A 502 23.91 -5.92 1.58
CA ASN A 502 23.35 -5.67 2.91
C ASN A 502 22.54 -6.83 3.48
N GLY A 503 21.80 -7.56 2.64
CA GLY A 503 21.09 -8.77 3.05
C GLY A 503 22.04 -9.86 3.56
N ASN A 504 23.27 -9.88 3.03
CA ASN A 504 24.28 -10.88 3.34
C ASN A 504 25.34 -10.42 4.36
N LEU A 505 25.36 -9.16 4.80
CA LEU A 505 26.29 -8.64 5.82
C LEU A 505 26.16 -9.32 7.20
N ASN A 506 25.12 -10.13 7.41
CA ASN A 506 24.98 -11.03 8.57
C ASN A 506 25.61 -12.43 8.35
N ARG A 507 26.30 -12.68 7.23
CA ARG A 507 27.07 -13.89 6.93
C ARG A 507 28.42 -13.56 6.27
N PRO A 508 29.47 -14.36 6.47
CA PRO A 508 30.74 -14.16 5.76
C PRO A 508 30.53 -14.39 4.26
N ALA A 509 31.03 -13.45 3.44
CA ALA A 509 30.79 -13.44 2.00
C ALA A 509 31.28 -14.71 1.29
N SER A 510 30.36 -15.40 0.62
CA SER A 510 30.63 -16.66 -0.09
C SER A 510 31.31 -16.43 -1.45
N GLN A 511 32.05 -17.42 -1.94
CA GLN A 511 32.72 -17.39 -3.26
C GLN A 511 31.71 -17.19 -4.42
N SER A 512 30.47 -17.62 -4.21
CA SER A 512 29.30 -17.38 -5.06
C SER A 512 28.92 -15.91 -5.21
N GLU A 513 29.10 -15.07 -4.19
CA GLU A 513 28.76 -13.63 -4.23
C GLU A 513 29.77 -12.82 -5.05
N LYS A 514 31.05 -13.19 -4.98
CA LYS A 514 32.09 -12.60 -5.85
C LYS A 514 31.83 -12.94 -7.32
N LEU A 515 31.42 -14.18 -7.60
CA LEU A 515 30.97 -14.62 -8.92
C LEU A 515 29.69 -13.89 -9.36
N LEU A 516 28.79 -13.56 -8.44
CA LEU A 516 27.53 -12.86 -8.74
C LEU A 516 27.78 -11.40 -9.12
N ILE A 517 28.59 -10.70 -8.33
CA ILE A 517 29.05 -9.34 -8.65
C ILE A 517 29.84 -9.35 -9.95
N GLN A 518 30.72 -10.34 -10.18
CA GLN A 518 31.42 -10.49 -11.47
C GLN A 518 30.47 -10.74 -12.64
N SER A 519 29.54 -11.69 -12.55
CA SER A 519 28.59 -12.02 -13.63
C SER A 519 27.64 -10.88 -13.94
N PHE A 520 27.16 -10.14 -12.93
CA PHE A 520 26.35 -8.93 -13.16
C PHE A 520 27.19 -7.80 -13.74
N THR A 521 28.43 -7.62 -13.25
CA THR A 521 29.36 -6.65 -13.81
C THR A 521 29.75 -7.00 -15.24
N GLU A 522 29.90 -8.28 -15.58
CA GLU A 522 30.19 -8.78 -16.94
C GLU A 522 28.99 -8.69 -17.86
N MET A 523 27.78 -8.98 -17.38
CA MET A 523 26.54 -8.77 -18.12
C MET A 523 26.32 -7.29 -18.43
N VAL A 524 26.58 -6.42 -17.46
CA VAL A 524 26.58 -4.97 -17.64
C VAL A 524 27.75 -4.53 -18.53
N ARG A 525 28.94 -5.11 -18.44
CA ARG A 525 30.05 -4.78 -19.35
C ARG A 525 29.80 -5.24 -20.79
N SER A 526 29.15 -6.39 -21.00
CA SER A 526 28.84 -6.92 -22.34
C SER A 526 27.66 -6.21 -22.98
N THR A 527 26.65 -5.85 -22.20
CA THR A 527 25.51 -5.04 -22.67
C THR A 527 25.94 -3.60 -23.01
N PHE A 528 27.02 -3.11 -22.38
CA PHE A 528 27.49 -1.72 -22.52
C PHE A 528 28.87 -1.53 -23.19
N MET A 529 29.53 -2.59 -23.70
CA MET A 529 30.84 -2.53 -24.40
C MET A 529 31.95 -1.76 -23.67
N LEU A 530 32.11 -1.98 -22.36
CA LEU A 530 33.15 -1.33 -21.52
C LEU A 530 34.45 -2.18 -21.43
N PRO A 531 35.66 -1.59 -21.32
CA PRO A 531 36.92 -2.35 -21.35
C PRO A 531 37.16 -3.19 -20.08
N LEU A 532 37.86 -4.31 -20.23
CA LEU A 532 38.35 -5.15 -19.13
C LEU A 532 39.43 -4.42 -18.33
N THR A 533 39.32 -4.43 -17.00
CA THR A 533 40.42 -4.03 -16.10
C THR A 533 40.85 -5.24 -15.29
N GLU A 534 42.13 -5.58 -15.40
CA GLU A 534 42.80 -6.60 -14.59
C GLU A 534 42.88 -6.13 -13.12
N SER A 535 42.66 -7.08 -12.21
CA SER A 535 42.69 -6.85 -10.77
C SER A 535 44.14 -6.77 -10.29
N HIS A 536 44.55 -5.60 -9.80
CA HIS A 536 45.72 -5.50 -8.94
C HIS A 536 45.27 -5.15 -7.53
N GLU A 537 45.41 -6.12 -6.63
CA GLU A 537 45.44 -5.92 -5.18
C GLU A 537 46.54 -4.89 -4.87
N SER A 538 46.17 -3.78 -4.23
CA SER A 538 47.14 -2.91 -3.58
C SER A 538 46.70 -2.64 -2.15
N SER A 539 47.45 -3.26 -1.24
CA SER A 539 47.51 -2.99 0.18
C SER A 539 47.94 -1.54 0.42
N VAL A 540 47.15 -0.74 1.14
CA VAL A 540 47.64 0.50 1.73
C VAL A 540 47.18 0.61 3.18
N SER A 541 48.18 0.69 4.05
CA SER A 541 48.14 0.82 5.51
C SER A 541 47.59 2.17 5.99
N PHE A 542 46.87 2.12 7.10
CA PHE A 542 46.44 3.26 7.94
C PHE A 542 47.64 4.07 8.48
N LEU A 543 47.52 5.41 8.56
CA LEU A 543 48.00 6.25 9.68
C LEU A 543 47.64 7.77 9.55
N GLY A 544 46.91 8.29 10.56
CA GLY A 544 46.80 9.68 11.08
C GLY A 544 46.20 10.79 10.20
N SER A 545 45.45 11.79 10.66
CA SER A 545 45.15 12.27 12.01
C SER A 545 44.10 13.41 11.98
N LEU A 546 43.23 13.45 13.01
CA LEU A 546 42.45 14.57 13.61
C LEU A 546 41.35 15.30 12.81
N LYS A 547 40.09 14.99 13.20
CA LYS A 547 38.85 15.76 12.96
C LYS A 547 38.78 17.03 13.82
N PRO A 548 37.98 18.02 13.40
CA PRO A 548 36.87 18.47 14.23
C PRO A 548 35.50 18.21 13.58
N SER A 549 34.49 18.19 14.44
CA SER A 549 33.09 17.80 14.24
C SER A 549 32.34 18.55 13.12
N GLN A 550 31.65 17.78 12.27
CA GLN A 550 30.62 18.26 11.32
C GLN A 550 29.45 17.26 11.24
N PRO A 551 28.25 17.71 10.81
CA PRO A 551 26.96 17.21 11.26
C PRO A 551 26.64 15.81 10.72
N LEU A 552 25.71 15.13 11.41
CA LEU A 552 25.20 13.80 11.08
C LEU A 552 24.73 13.73 9.62
N HIS A 553 25.59 13.23 8.74
CA HIS A 553 25.23 12.79 7.40
C HIS A 553 24.35 11.55 7.54
N ALA A 554 23.07 11.71 7.19
CA ALA A 554 22.15 10.61 6.95
C ALA A 554 22.50 9.97 5.60
N PHE A 555 23.54 9.12 5.56
CA PHE A 555 23.84 8.04 4.60
C PHE A 555 25.32 7.66 4.73
N PRO A 556 25.70 6.38 4.95
CA PRO A 556 27.07 5.96 4.75
C PRO A 556 27.29 5.70 3.25
N ALA A 557 27.54 6.75 2.48
CA ALA A 557 27.95 6.62 1.09
C ALA A 557 29.42 6.15 1.03
N HIS A 558 29.69 5.11 0.26
CA HIS A 558 31.06 4.79 -0.11
C HIS A 558 31.59 5.94 -0.97
N ALA A 559 32.67 6.62 -0.55
CA ALA A 559 33.15 7.88 -1.14
C ALA A 559 33.34 7.84 -2.67
N LEU A 560 33.64 6.65 -3.21
CA LEU A 560 33.80 6.39 -4.64
C LEU A 560 32.48 6.43 -5.44
N LEU A 561 31.37 5.97 -4.84
CA LEU A 561 30.03 6.03 -5.44
C LEU A 561 29.45 7.46 -5.39
N GLU A 562 29.78 8.20 -4.34
CA GLU A 562 29.40 9.60 -4.19
C GLU A 562 30.10 10.47 -5.25
N GLN A 563 31.40 10.28 -5.45
CA GLN A 563 32.18 10.96 -6.51
C GLN A 563 31.67 10.65 -7.92
N LEU A 564 31.27 9.39 -8.20
CA LEU A 564 30.72 9.00 -9.51
C LEU A 564 29.34 9.63 -9.78
N ASN A 565 28.48 9.70 -8.75
CA ASN A 565 27.16 10.33 -8.89
C ASN A 565 27.28 11.85 -9.08
N PHE A 566 28.14 12.53 -8.32
CA PHE A 566 28.34 13.98 -8.47
C PHE A 566 28.97 14.35 -9.81
N ALA A 567 29.97 13.60 -10.28
CA ALA A 567 30.64 13.87 -11.55
C ALA A 567 29.72 13.68 -12.78
N GLU A 568 28.75 12.77 -12.73
CA GLU A 568 27.77 12.58 -13.82
C GLU A 568 26.62 13.60 -13.77
N TRP A 569 26.23 14.08 -12.57
CA TRP A 569 25.15 15.07 -12.44
C TRP A 569 25.54 16.48 -12.86
N ASP A 570 26.82 16.86 -12.74
CA ASP A 570 27.27 18.21 -13.11
C ASP A 570 27.33 18.46 -14.63
N HIS A 571 27.35 17.41 -15.47
CA HIS A 571 27.54 17.55 -16.93
C HIS A 571 26.65 16.60 -17.78
N PRO A 572 25.33 16.80 -17.80
CA PRO A 572 24.38 15.88 -18.47
C PRO A 572 24.47 15.83 -20.02
N ASP A 573 25.14 16.80 -20.67
CA ASP A 573 25.10 16.99 -22.14
C ASP A 573 26.45 16.76 -22.88
N LYS A 574 27.49 16.22 -22.23
CA LYS A 574 28.78 15.99 -22.92
C LYS A 574 28.74 14.74 -23.82
N TYR A 575 28.73 14.98 -25.14
CA TYR A 575 29.01 13.98 -26.18
C TYR A 575 30.31 13.21 -25.89
N PHE A 576 30.25 11.89 -26.00
CA PHE A 576 31.43 11.03 -25.91
C PHE A 576 32.24 11.12 -27.22
N LEU A 577 33.41 11.76 -27.16
CA LEU A 577 34.47 11.61 -28.16
C LEU A 577 35.64 10.87 -27.50
N PRO A 578 36.08 9.72 -28.04
CA PRO A 578 37.20 8.99 -27.46
C PRO A 578 38.48 9.85 -27.54
N PRO A 579 39.33 9.87 -26.48
CA PRO A 579 40.56 10.65 -26.46
C PRO A 579 41.51 10.27 -27.61
N LYS A 580 42.24 11.24 -28.17
CA LYS A 580 43.13 11.02 -29.34
C LYS A 580 44.11 9.85 -29.18
N ARG A 581 44.62 9.61 -27.96
CA ARG A 581 45.48 8.45 -27.64
C ARG A 581 44.76 7.12 -27.87
N PHE A 582 43.48 7.04 -27.55
CA PHE A 582 42.65 5.84 -27.71
C PHE A 582 42.45 5.45 -29.18
N ALA A 583 42.21 6.43 -30.06
CA ALA A 583 42.07 6.21 -31.50
C ALA A 583 43.38 5.79 -32.20
N THR A 584 44.53 6.03 -31.56
CA THR A 584 45.85 5.65 -32.11
C THR A 584 46.20 4.19 -31.77
N PHE A 585 45.78 3.69 -30.60
CA PHE A 585 46.01 2.30 -30.19
C PHE A 585 44.97 1.31 -30.73
N TYR A 586 43.75 1.77 -31.04
CA TYR A 586 42.68 0.92 -31.55
C TYR A 586 41.93 1.60 -32.71
N PRO A 587 42.40 1.46 -33.96
CA PRO A 587 41.75 2.09 -35.11
C PRO A 587 40.40 1.43 -35.43
N LEU A 588 39.33 2.21 -35.36
CA LEU A 588 37.97 1.81 -35.72
C LEU A 588 37.83 1.70 -37.25
N LYS A 589 37.22 0.62 -37.75
CA LYS A 589 36.85 0.52 -39.18
C LYS A 589 35.78 1.57 -39.52
N GLU A 590 35.98 2.35 -40.59
CA GLU A 590 35.13 3.48 -41.02
C GLU A 590 33.62 3.19 -41.06
N LYS A 591 33.24 1.93 -41.29
CA LYS A 591 31.83 1.48 -41.28
C LYS A 591 31.13 1.75 -39.94
N PHE A 592 31.83 1.63 -38.81
CA PHE A 592 31.26 1.83 -37.47
C PHE A 592 31.19 3.31 -37.07
N SER A 593 32.08 4.14 -37.61
CA SER A 593 32.03 5.59 -37.37
C SER A 593 30.88 6.28 -38.11
N LYS A 594 30.36 5.67 -39.18
CA LYS A 594 29.21 6.18 -39.95
C LYS A 594 27.85 5.85 -39.30
N SER A 595 27.73 4.75 -38.55
CA SER A 595 26.50 4.36 -37.85
C SER A 595 26.19 5.18 -36.59
N TRP A 596 27.14 5.97 -36.09
CA TRP A 596 27.00 6.78 -34.88
C TRP A 596 26.81 8.28 -35.18
N LYS A 597 26.80 8.67 -36.46
CA LYS A 597 26.35 10.00 -36.85
C LYS A 597 24.82 9.98 -36.89
N ILE A 598 24.20 10.82 -36.06
CA ILE A 598 22.82 11.27 -36.26
C ILE A 598 22.73 11.78 -37.71
N PRO A 599 21.64 11.50 -38.49
CA PRO A 599 21.50 12.10 -39.81
C PRO A 599 21.64 13.62 -39.67
N ALA A 600 22.42 14.26 -40.55
CA ALA A 600 22.53 15.71 -40.54
C ALA A 600 21.11 16.29 -40.70
N GLY A 601 20.57 16.85 -39.62
CA GLY A 601 19.33 17.60 -39.69
C GLY A 601 19.56 18.80 -40.60
N ASP A 602 18.72 18.93 -41.63
CA ASP A 602 18.71 20.10 -42.50
C ASP A 602 18.73 21.38 -41.67
N ALA A 603 19.70 22.24 -41.95
CA ALA A 603 19.90 23.54 -41.29
C ALA A 603 18.67 24.49 -41.41
N ALA A 604 17.63 24.08 -42.15
CA ALA A 604 16.36 24.79 -42.24
C ALA A 604 15.46 24.60 -40.98
N ILE A 605 15.53 23.46 -40.29
CA ILE A 605 14.61 23.17 -39.16
C ILE A 605 15.12 23.76 -37.83
N SER A 606 16.44 23.95 -37.70
CA SER A 606 17.04 24.59 -36.52
C SER A 606 16.74 26.09 -36.41
N ASN A 607 16.27 26.74 -37.49
CA ASN A 607 15.92 28.16 -37.46
C ASN A 607 14.45 28.43 -37.10
N VAL A 608 13.59 27.41 -37.05
CA VAL A 608 12.17 27.57 -36.72
C VAL A 608 11.90 27.46 -35.20
N ASN A 609 12.74 26.75 -34.45
CA ASN A 609 12.56 26.59 -32.99
C ASN A 609 13.11 27.73 -32.13
N LYS A 610 13.74 28.75 -32.72
CA LYS A 610 14.11 29.99 -32.00
C LYS A 610 13.00 31.05 -32.00
N GLY A 611 11.90 30.82 -32.73
CA GLY A 611 10.79 31.77 -32.88
C GLY A 611 9.51 31.45 -32.10
N LEU A 612 9.49 30.40 -31.27
CA LEU A 612 8.27 29.91 -30.59
C LEU A 612 8.42 29.73 -29.07
N THR A 613 9.19 30.59 -28.42
CA THR A 613 9.10 30.76 -26.96
C THR A 613 8.32 32.04 -26.66
N CYS A 614 7.04 31.88 -26.28
CA CYS A 614 6.30 32.97 -25.64
C CYS A 614 6.93 33.33 -24.29
N PRO A 615 6.86 34.61 -23.86
CA PRO A 615 7.59 35.12 -22.70
C PRO A 615 6.92 34.70 -21.40
N VAL A 616 7.73 34.46 -20.36
CA VAL A 616 7.26 34.33 -18.97
C VAL A 616 7.39 35.70 -18.32
N ASP A 617 6.25 36.28 -17.91
CA ASP A 617 6.20 37.51 -17.13
C ASP A 617 6.90 37.32 -15.77
N ASN A 618 7.63 38.37 -15.35
CA ASN A 618 8.36 38.53 -14.07
C ASN A 618 9.82 38.08 -13.97
N ALA A 619 10.56 37.98 -15.08
CA ALA A 619 12.03 37.97 -15.04
C ALA A 619 12.62 39.38 -15.28
N GLN A 620 12.15 40.39 -14.55
CA GLN A 620 12.78 41.71 -14.49
C GLN A 620 13.62 41.84 -13.21
N MET A 621 14.68 41.06 -13.08
CA MET A 621 15.85 41.40 -12.25
C MET A 621 17.00 40.56 -12.77
N LEU A 622 18.01 41.22 -13.37
CA LEU A 622 19.18 40.69 -14.10
C LEU A 622 19.11 40.93 -15.62
N LYS A 623 19.17 42.19 -16.03
CA LYS A 623 19.64 42.56 -17.37
C LYS A 623 20.91 43.40 -17.25
N ASP A 624 21.92 43.02 -18.02
CA ASP A 624 23.25 43.59 -18.12
C ASP A 624 23.18 45.00 -18.75
N PRO A 625 23.92 46.03 -18.29
CA PRO A 625 23.79 47.41 -18.78
C PRO A 625 24.20 47.63 -20.25
N THR A 626 24.74 46.62 -20.92
CA THR A 626 25.10 46.66 -22.34
C THR A 626 23.92 46.46 -23.29
N ASP A 627 22.80 45.87 -22.83
CA ASP A 627 21.64 45.59 -23.70
C ASP A 627 20.62 46.75 -23.77
N ILE A 628 20.77 47.78 -22.93
CA ILE A 628 19.84 48.94 -22.89
C ILE A 628 20.11 49.95 -24.03
N LYS A 629 21.23 49.83 -24.75
CA LYS A 629 21.61 50.79 -25.82
C LYS A 629 21.16 50.42 -27.23
N LEU A 630 20.50 49.28 -27.43
CA LEU A 630 20.03 48.83 -28.75
C LEU A 630 18.50 48.91 -28.95
N GLU A 631 17.74 49.26 -27.92
CA GLU A 631 16.27 49.41 -28.01
C GLU A 631 15.79 50.86 -28.15
N SER A 632 16.68 51.85 -28.30
CA SER A 632 16.30 53.26 -28.52
C SER A 632 16.36 53.73 -29.98
N LEU A 633 16.52 52.81 -30.93
CA LEU A 633 16.48 53.08 -32.38
C LEU A 633 15.88 51.88 -33.10
N VAL A 634 14.53 51.82 -33.14
CA VAL A 634 13.63 51.33 -34.22
C VAL A 634 12.21 51.28 -33.67
#